data_AF-A0A855YAT1-F1
#
_entry.id   AF-A0A855YAT1-F1
#
_cell.length_a   1.000
_cell.length_b   1.000
_cell.length_c   1.000
_cell.angle_alpha   90.00
_cell.angle_beta   90.00
_cell.angle_gamma   90.00
#
_symmetry.space_group_name_H-M   'P 1'
#
loop_
_entity.id
_entity.type
_entity.pdbx_description
1 polymer ?
#
loop_
_entity_poly.entity_id
_entity_poly.type
_entity_poly.pdbx_seq_one_letter_code
_entity_poly.pdbx_strand_id
1 'polypeptide(L)'
;MASVHDNKAANYRTNGISKLTIAICVVVIIIVILAFTNPSRTDFYTWLESEHGIHVSYDINETTYTQITNGQEKSLNFRSGHIQHVGIFTTYNETFMDAEGNEINIKAIGVMNMFFER
;
A
#
# COMPACT_ATOMS: atom_id res chain seq x y z
N MET A 1 12.70 -27.74 -63.93
CA MET A 1 13.33 -26.71 -63.08
C MET A 1 12.29 -26.21 -62.11
N ALA A 2 12.32 -26.69 -60.87
CA ALA A 2 11.40 -26.22 -59.82
C ALA A 2 11.93 -24.91 -59.24
N SER A 3 11.12 -23.86 -59.33
CA SER A 3 11.37 -22.55 -58.73
C SER A 3 11.45 -22.72 -57.21
N VAL A 4 12.64 -22.51 -56.66
CA VAL A 4 12.87 -22.34 -55.23
C VAL A 4 12.32 -20.95 -54.88
N HIS A 5 11.00 -20.88 -54.71
CA HIS A 5 10.36 -19.68 -54.18
C HIS A 5 10.72 -19.63 -52.69
N ASP A 6 11.59 -18.67 -52.37
CA ASP A 6 12.11 -18.33 -51.05
C ASP A 6 11.02 -18.46 -49.97
N ASN A 7 11.14 -19.51 -49.16
CA ASN A 7 10.29 -19.79 -48.01
C ASN A 7 10.70 -18.93 -46.81
N LYS A 8 11.00 -17.63 -47.03
CA LYS A 8 11.44 -16.69 -45.99
C LYS A 8 10.30 -16.18 -45.11
N ALA A 9 9.04 -16.33 -45.55
CA ALA A 9 7.87 -15.96 -44.76
C ALA A 9 7.52 -16.98 -43.66
N ALA A 10 8.06 -18.19 -43.72
CA ALA A 10 7.76 -19.24 -42.74
C ALA A 10 8.53 -19.11 -41.41
N ASN A 11 9.62 -18.32 -41.38
CA ASN A 11 10.53 -18.27 -40.22
C ASN A 11 10.21 -17.20 -39.17
N TYR A 12 9.09 -16.49 -39.27
CA TYR A 12 8.61 -15.63 -38.17
C TYR A 12 7.56 -16.31 -37.28
N ARG A 13 7.17 -17.55 -37.61
CA ARG A 13 6.38 -18.42 -36.73
C ARG A 13 7.29 -19.42 -36.03
N THR A 14 8.25 -18.88 -35.28
CA THR A 14 8.89 -19.69 -34.25
C THR A 14 7.97 -19.66 -33.03
N ASN A 15 7.53 -20.83 -32.58
CA ASN A 15 6.73 -21.04 -31.36
C ASN A 15 7.48 -20.56 -30.12
N GLY A 16 7.56 -19.26 -29.90
CA GLY A 16 8.23 -18.64 -28.77
C GLY A 16 7.57 -17.31 -28.45
N ILE A 17 7.12 -17.16 -27.21
CA ILE A 17 6.56 -15.93 -26.67
C ILE A 17 7.48 -14.75 -27.06
N SER A 18 6.93 -13.71 -27.71
CA SER A 18 7.74 -12.58 -28.17
C SER A 18 8.38 -11.83 -26.99
N LYS A 19 9.55 -11.19 -27.19
CA LYS A 19 10.19 -10.38 -26.14
C LYS A 19 9.26 -9.29 -25.58
N LEU A 20 8.42 -8.71 -26.44
CA LEU A 20 7.40 -7.74 -26.04
C LEU A 20 6.33 -8.38 -25.14
N THR A 21 5.86 -9.58 -25.50
CA THR A 21 4.91 -10.34 -24.68
C THR A 21 5.50 -10.67 -23.31
N ILE A 22 6.77 -11.09 -23.24
CA ILE A 22 7.46 -11.31 -21.96
C ILE A 22 7.52 -10.03 -21.13
N ALA A 23 7.91 -8.91 -21.73
CA ALA A 23 7.99 -7.62 -21.04
C ALA A 23 6.63 -7.18 -20.48
N ILE A 24 5.56 -7.31 -21.27
CA ILE A 24 4.19 -7.02 -20.83
C ILE A 24 3.79 -7.93 -19.67
N CYS A 25 4.04 -9.24 -19.77
CA CYS A 25 3.74 -10.19 -18.70
C CYS A 25 4.46 -9.81 -17.40
N VAL A 26 5.74 -9.44 -17.46
CA VAL A 26 6.51 -9.00 -16.28
C VAL A 26 5.90 -7.74 -15.66
N VAL A 27 5.56 -6.74 -16.48
CA VAL A 27 4.92 -5.49 -15.99
C VAL A 27 3.58 -5.78 -15.32
N VAL A 28 2.75 -6.64 -15.93
CA VAL A 28 1.46 -7.03 -15.34
C VAL A 28 1.66 -7.75 -14.00
N ILE A 29 2.62 -8.67 -13.91
CA ILE A 29 2.95 -9.35 -12.65
C ILE A 29 3.36 -8.34 -11.57
N ILE A 30 4.22 -7.36 -11.90
CA ILE A 30 4.63 -6.30 -10.96
C ILE A 30 3.41 -5.49 -10.48
N ILE A 31 2.51 -5.09 -11.39
CA ILE A 31 1.31 -4.34 -11.04
C ILE A 31 0.39 -5.16 -10.12
N VAL A 32 0.24 -6.46 -10.39
CA VAL A 32 -0.54 -7.38 -9.53
C VAL A 32 0.09 -7.44 -8.13
N ILE A 33 1.42 -7.63 -8.03
CA ILE A 33 2.12 -7.63 -6.75
C ILE A 33 1.89 -6.31 -6.01
N LEU A 34 2.04 -5.18 -6.69
CA LEU A 34 1.80 -3.85 -6.11
C LEU A 34 0.37 -3.68 -5.61
N ALA A 35 -0.63 -4.19 -6.33
CA ALA A 35 -2.03 -4.10 -5.92
C ALA A 35 -2.33 -4.97 -4.69
N PHE A 36 -1.76 -6.18 -4.61
CA PHE A 36 -1.97 -7.09 -3.48
C PHE A 36 -1.12 -6.75 -2.24
N THR A 37 -0.01 -6.04 -2.43
CA THR A 37 0.88 -5.61 -1.33
C THR A 37 0.62 -4.18 -0.89
N ASN A 38 -0.45 -3.55 -1.38
CA ASN A 38 -0.87 -2.25 -0.88
C ASN A 38 -1.42 -2.43 0.55
N PRO A 39 -0.86 -1.75 1.56
CA PRO A 39 -1.23 -1.98 2.94
C PRO A 39 -2.72 -1.72 3.21
N SER A 40 -3.27 -2.49 4.13
CA SER A 40 -4.62 -2.32 4.64
C SER A 40 -4.69 -1.22 5.70
N ARG A 41 -5.91 -0.94 6.19
CA ARG A 41 -6.11 -0.09 7.37
C ARG A 41 -5.51 -0.73 8.63
N THR A 42 -5.60 -2.05 8.77
CA THR A 42 -5.04 -2.76 9.93
C THR A 42 -3.52 -2.64 9.95
N ASP A 43 -2.86 -2.77 8.79
CA ASP A 43 -1.41 -2.60 8.68
C ASP A 43 -0.99 -1.17 9.07
N PHE A 44 -1.81 -0.17 8.73
CA PHE A 44 -1.57 1.21 9.13
C PHE A 44 -1.65 1.40 10.64
N TYR A 45 -2.59 0.75 11.32
CA TYR A 45 -2.68 0.81 12.78
C TYR A 45 -1.55 0.08 13.48
N THR A 46 -1.06 -1.03 12.93
CA THR A 46 0.17 -1.65 13.41
C THR A 46 1.38 -0.71 13.24
N TRP A 47 1.46 0.00 12.12
CA TRP A 47 2.51 0.98 11.90
C TRP A 47 2.41 2.18 12.87
N LEU A 48 1.20 2.72 13.11
CA LEU A 48 0.96 3.77 14.12
C LEU A 48 1.47 3.37 15.51
N GLU A 49 1.22 2.13 15.91
CA GLU A 49 1.68 1.62 17.21
C GLU A 49 3.20 1.57 17.25
N SER A 50 3.84 1.06 16.20
CA SER A 50 5.31 0.93 16.15
C SER A 50 6.06 2.25 16.02
N GLU A 51 5.53 3.20 15.24
CA GLU A 51 6.23 4.44 14.86
C GLU A 51 5.86 5.60 15.79
N HIS A 52 4.58 5.68 16.19
CA HIS A 52 4.04 6.80 16.95
C HIS A 52 3.57 6.40 18.36
N GLY A 53 3.67 5.12 18.73
CA GLY A 53 3.17 4.61 20.00
C GLY A 53 1.64 4.71 20.14
N ILE A 54 0.92 4.89 19.03
CA ILE A 54 -0.54 5.05 19.03
C ILE A 54 -1.19 3.69 18.83
N HIS A 55 -1.90 3.23 19.86
CA HIS A 55 -2.62 1.96 19.84
C HIS A 55 -4.11 2.19 19.54
N VAL A 56 -4.67 1.29 18.74
CA VAL A 56 -6.10 1.29 18.39
C VAL A 56 -6.73 0.00 18.90
N SER A 57 -7.65 0.12 19.84
CA SER A 57 -8.39 -1.02 20.39
C SER A 57 -9.84 -1.00 19.94
N TYR A 58 -10.34 -2.17 19.54
CA TYR A 58 -11.71 -2.37 19.11
C TYR A 58 -12.48 -3.11 20.21
N ASP A 59 -13.33 -2.39 20.93
CA ASP A 59 -14.37 -3.00 21.76
C ASP A 59 -15.66 -3.11 20.93
N ILE A 60 -16.55 -4.01 21.33
CA ILE A 60 -17.86 -4.30 20.74
C ILE A 60 -18.71 -3.03 20.65
N ASN A 61 -18.50 -2.08 21.56
CA ASN A 61 -19.28 -0.85 21.68
C ASN A 61 -18.54 0.40 21.19
N GLU A 62 -17.21 0.39 21.13
CA GLU A 62 -16.42 1.59 20.82
C GLU A 62 -15.01 1.28 20.32
N THR A 63 -14.46 2.19 19.52
CA THR A 63 -13.04 2.20 19.15
C THR A 63 -12.32 3.20 20.05
N THR A 64 -11.31 2.73 20.77
CA THR A 64 -10.48 3.57 21.65
C THR A 64 -9.11 3.77 21.04
N TYR A 65 -8.56 4.96 21.25
CA TYR A 65 -7.24 5.35 20.78
C TYR A 65 -6.42 5.77 21.99
N THR A 66 -5.24 5.20 22.14
CA THR A 66 -4.30 5.59 23.20
C THR A 66 -2.93 5.83 22.61
N GLN A 67 -2.11 6.59 23.32
CA GLN A 67 -0.72 6.81 22.95
C GLN A 67 0.19 6.61 24.15
N ILE A 68 1.26 5.85 23.95
CA ILE A 68 2.31 5.68 24.95
C ILE A 68 3.38 6.74 24.73
N THR A 69 3.44 7.71 25.64
CA THR A 69 4.46 8.77 25.64
C THR A 69 5.22 8.72 26.96
N ASN A 70 6.55 8.60 26.90
CA ASN A 70 7.42 8.47 28.08
C ASN A 70 7.00 7.32 29.03
N GLY A 71 6.50 6.21 28.48
CA GLY A 71 6.05 5.05 29.26
C GLY A 71 4.70 5.23 29.96
N GLN A 72 4.00 6.34 29.73
CA GLN A 72 2.63 6.56 30.21
C GLN A 72 1.65 6.46 29.05
N GLU A 73 0.59 5.68 29.24
CA GLU A 73 -0.53 5.60 28.32
C GLU A 73 -1.50 6.77 28.54
N LYS A 74 -1.80 7.50 27.48
CA LYS A 74 -2.77 8.61 27.47
C LYS A 74 -3.85 8.34 26.43
N SER A 75 -5.09 8.68 26.76
CA SER A 75 -6.20 8.59 25.81
C SER A 75 -6.09 9.67 24.74
N LEU A 76 -6.40 9.30 23.50
CA LEU A 76 -6.53 10.18 22.35
C LEU A 76 -7.96 10.21 21.86
N ASN A 77 -8.41 11.39 21.45
CA ASN A 77 -9.67 11.55 20.75
C ASN A 77 -9.42 11.56 19.24
N PHE A 78 -9.97 10.57 18.53
CA PHE A 78 -10.00 10.61 17.07
C PHE A 78 -10.88 11.79 16.60
N ARG A 79 -10.32 12.65 15.74
CA ARG A 79 -11.03 13.81 15.19
C ARG A 79 -11.50 13.58 13.77
N SER A 80 -10.60 13.11 12.91
CA SER A 80 -10.92 12.86 11.52
C SER A 80 -9.90 11.93 10.88
N GLY A 81 -10.29 11.29 9.78
CA GLY A 81 -9.40 10.40 9.06
C GLY A 81 -9.82 10.23 7.59
N HIS A 82 -8.84 10.14 6.71
CA HIS A 82 -9.05 9.87 5.29
C HIS A 82 -7.98 8.90 4.76
N ILE A 83 -8.45 7.77 4.24
CA ILE A 83 -7.63 6.77 3.55
C ILE A 83 -8.05 6.79 2.09
N GLN A 84 -7.09 7.04 1.20
CA GLN A 84 -7.33 7.12 -0.23
C GLN A 84 -6.43 6.14 -0.98
N HIS A 85 -7.04 5.19 -1.67
CA HIS A 85 -6.35 4.25 -2.57
C HIS A 85 -6.10 4.91 -3.92
N VAL A 86 -4.84 5.01 -4.33
CA VAL A 86 -4.38 5.73 -5.54
C VAL A 86 -3.71 4.78 -6.54
N GLY A 87 -4.26 3.57 -6.66
CA GLY A 87 -3.73 2.50 -7.51
C GLY A 87 -2.66 1.69 -6.77
N ILE A 88 -1.39 1.98 -7.04
CA ILE A 88 -0.25 1.20 -6.50
C ILE A 88 0.19 1.63 -5.09
N PHE A 89 -0.42 2.68 -4.54
CA PHE A 89 -0.16 3.16 -3.19
C PHE A 89 -1.46 3.65 -2.55
N THR A 90 -1.43 3.83 -1.24
CA THR A 90 -2.53 4.40 -0.46
C THR A 90 -2.00 5.58 0.34
N THR A 91 -2.79 6.64 0.46
CA THR A 91 -2.48 7.75 1.38
C THR A 91 -3.36 7.64 2.62
N TYR A 92 -2.76 7.93 3.76
CA TYR A 92 -3.40 7.91 5.07
C TYR A 92 -3.24 9.28 5.68
N ASN A 93 -4.32 9.83 6.22
CA ASN A 93 -4.32 11.08 6.97
C ASN A 93 -5.24 10.86 8.17
N GLU A 94 -4.71 10.85 9.37
CA GLU A 94 -5.51 10.77 10.59
C GLU A 94 -5.13 11.89 11.56
N THR A 95 -6.13 12.49 12.17
CA THR A 95 -5.98 13.55 13.17
C THR A 95 -6.52 13.05 14.49
N PHE A 96 -5.67 13.10 15.49
CA PHE A 96 -6.00 12.84 16.89
C PHE A 96 -5.89 14.12 17.69
N MET A 97 -6.52 14.14 18.86
CA MET A 97 -6.35 15.20 19.83
C MET A 97 -6.03 14.60 21.19
N ASP A 98 -4.98 15.11 21.83
CA ASP A 98 -4.62 14.68 23.18
C ASP A 98 -5.52 15.31 24.25
N ALA A 99 -5.30 14.93 25.51
CA ALA A 99 -6.05 15.46 26.65
C ALA A 99 -5.77 16.95 26.94
N GLU A 100 -4.66 17.48 26.44
CA GLU A 100 -4.25 18.88 26.60
C GLU A 100 -4.85 19.77 25.49
N GLY A 101 -5.49 19.16 24.49
CA GLY A 101 -6.12 19.84 23.36
C GLY A 101 -5.20 20.02 22.15
N ASN A 102 -4.00 19.44 22.16
CA ASN A 102 -3.08 19.51 21.03
C ASN A 102 -3.50 18.52 19.94
N GLU A 103 -3.42 18.95 18.68
CA GLU A 103 -3.69 18.10 17.53
C GLU A 103 -2.43 17.32 17.12
N ILE A 104 -2.62 16.02 16.89
CA ILE A 104 -1.61 15.11 16.36
C ILE A 104 -2.07 14.72 14.96
N ASN A 105 -1.35 15.18 13.94
CA ASN A 105 -1.68 14.93 12.54
C ASN A 105 -0.69 13.93 11.95
N ILE A 106 -1.17 12.72 11.66
CA ILE A 106 -0.38 11.67 11.01
C ILE A 106 -0.72 11.64 9.53
N LYS A 107 0.29 11.75 8.67
CA LYS A 107 0.16 11.65 7.22
C LYS A 107 1.18 10.65 6.69
N ALA A 108 0.71 9.63 5.96
CA ALA A 108 1.58 8.59 5.44
C ALA A 108 1.20 8.17 4.02
N ILE A 109 2.19 7.63 3.31
CA ILE A 109 2.03 6.88 2.06
C ILE A 109 2.34 5.41 2.36
N GLY A 110 1.39 4.54 2.06
CA GLY A 110 1.54 3.10 2.14
C GLY A 110 1.77 2.46 0.77
N VAL A 111 2.81 1.64 0.63
CA VAL A 111 3.15 0.90 -0.60
C VAL A 111 3.97 -0.34 -0.23
N MET A 112 3.70 -1.49 -0.86
CA MET A 112 4.44 -2.74 -0.62
C MET A 112 4.55 -3.15 0.87
N ASN A 113 3.46 -3.06 1.63
CA ASN A 113 3.43 -3.29 3.09
C ASN A 113 4.37 -2.40 3.91
N MET A 114 4.82 -1.28 3.34
CA MET A 114 5.64 -0.27 4.01
C MET A 114 4.87 1.04 4.12
N PHE A 115 5.23 1.85 5.12
CA PHE A 115 4.68 3.19 5.34
C PHE A 115 5.81 4.22 5.37
N PHE A 116 5.53 5.39 4.82
CA PHE A 116 6.44 6.52 4.77
C PHE A 116 5.69 7.79 5.18
N GLU A 117 6.24 8.56 6.10
CA GLU A 117 5.70 9.87 6.44
C GLU A 117 5.69 10.79 5.21
N ARG A 118 4.71 11.69 5.15
CA ARG A 118 4.50 12.64 4.05
C ARG A 118 4.43 14.09 4.52
#